data_AF-A0AAV9R9G6-F1
#
_entry.id   AF-A0AAV9R9G6-F1
#
_cell.length_a   1.000
_cell.length_b   1.000
_cell.length_c   1.000
_cell.angle_alpha   90.00
_cell.angle_beta   90.00
_cell.angle_gamma   90.00
#
_symmetry.space_group_name_H-M   'P 1'
#
loop_
_entity.id
_entity.type
_entity.pdbx_description
1 polymer ?
#
loop_
_entity_poly.entity_id
_entity_poly.type
_entity_poly.pdbx_seq_one_letter_code
_entity_poly.pdbx_strand_id
1 'polypeptide(L)'
;MGRQGKGEPSCPDGTFFSRYTMDFWQKRRIVCLTMMSVEDVDDEILGTIIAVVLLLAFVERPSSLSISSDPHHRSVPWEPPCGATECVEMLCLLVFCLDLAVKSYLIGWEEFRKTKWLISYTIVISISVIDWVLSVSMACDEKLRVRRLVRPFFLLQNSSLMKKTLKCIKRTLPEIASVILLLALHLCLFTMIGMLLFAKNEDPKKNGEWELHFRDMTTSLTSLLVLLTTANNPDVMIPAYSINRGYSIFFITFSVIGTYCLMNLLTAIIYNQFRGYLLMSVQTSIIRRRLGIRAAFHVLSCDRAQAEAHVDSVLQVMSEVNMKSYYKSAITEAAQEFAERDYMDHQQFRRIFDELDKDCIKEHPPLPQYTSATLQKLQVVFSHYYITVLGNLVALANIMCICTILVLNSEKSTAERDNYVLEV
;
A
#
# COMPACT_ATOMS: atom_id res chain seq x y z
N MET A 1 16.52 -44.85 -37.21
CA MET A 1 15.22 -45.29 -37.77
C MET A 1 14.26 -45.49 -36.61
N GLY A 2 13.12 -44.78 -36.60
CA GLY A 2 12.04 -44.82 -35.58
C GLY A 2 12.15 -43.74 -34.49
N ARG A 3 11.16 -42.90 -34.20
CA ARG A 3 9.79 -42.68 -34.71
C ARG A 3 9.48 -41.17 -34.55
N GLN A 4 9.08 -40.51 -35.63
CA GLN A 4 8.41 -39.20 -35.59
C GLN A 4 7.03 -39.35 -34.93
N GLY A 5 6.79 -38.59 -33.87
CA GLY A 5 5.45 -38.33 -33.37
C GLY A 5 4.71 -37.42 -34.35
N LYS A 6 3.78 -38.01 -35.10
CA LYS A 6 2.83 -37.32 -36.00
C LYS A 6 1.82 -36.54 -35.15
N GLY A 7 1.69 -35.24 -35.39
CA GLY A 7 0.60 -34.45 -34.79
C GLY A 7 0.77 -32.93 -34.71
N GLU A 8 1.86 -32.33 -35.20
CA GLU A 8 2.01 -30.86 -35.21
C GLU A 8 1.72 -30.29 -36.61
N PRO A 9 0.81 -29.31 -36.75
CA PRO A 9 0.58 -28.64 -38.02
C PRO A 9 1.76 -27.71 -38.34
N SER A 10 2.25 -27.79 -39.58
CA SER A 10 3.27 -26.90 -40.14
C SER A 10 2.71 -25.48 -40.28
N CYS A 11 3.30 -24.51 -39.58
CA CYS A 11 2.99 -23.09 -39.78
C CYS A 11 3.69 -22.56 -41.05
N PRO A 12 3.03 -21.74 -41.88
CA PRO A 12 3.70 -21.01 -42.94
C PRO A 12 4.66 -19.97 -42.36
N ASP A 13 5.72 -19.65 -43.13
CA ASP A 13 6.77 -18.72 -42.73
C ASP A 13 6.19 -17.40 -42.21
N GLY A 14 6.54 -17.06 -40.96
CA GLY A 14 6.08 -15.85 -40.27
C GLY A 14 5.00 -16.05 -39.19
N THR A 15 4.64 -17.27 -38.79
CA THR A 15 3.73 -17.50 -37.65
C THR A 15 4.21 -18.61 -36.70
N PHE A 16 4.07 -18.37 -35.39
CA PHE A 16 4.40 -19.32 -34.32
C PHE A 16 3.13 -19.88 -33.66
N PHE A 17 3.19 -21.15 -33.22
CA PHE A 17 2.12 -21.85 -32.50
C PHE A 17 1.84 -21.18 -31.15
N SER A 18 0.73 -20.45 -31.05
CA SER A 18 0.27 -19.86 -29.78
C SER A 18 -0.56 -20.87 -29.01
N ARG A 19 0.02 -21.47 -27.96
CA ARG A 19 -0.76 -22.11 -26.90
C ARG A 19 -0.18 -21.89 -25.52
N TYR A 20 -0.04 -20.62 -25.14
CA TYR A 20 -0.18 -20.18 -23.76
C TYR A 20 -0.89 -18.81 -23.80
N THR A 21 -2.01 -18.69 -23.11
CA THR A 21 -2.67 -17.40 -22.89
C THR A 21 -1.70 -16.50 -22.12
N MET A 22 -0.99 -15.62 -22.84
CA MET A 22 -0.05 -14.64 -22.31
C MET A 22 -0.46 -13.23 -22.75
N ASP A 23 -0.30 -12.28 -21.82
CA ASP A 23 -0.62 -10.86 -21.98
C ASP A 23 0.23 -10.19 -23.08
N PHE A 24 -0.38 -10.06 -24.26
CA PHE A 24 -0.59 -8.89 -25.13
C PHE A 24 0.47 -7.80 -25.39
N TRP A 25 1.73 -7.90 -24.94
CA TRP A 25 2.72 -6.82 -25.21
C TRP A 25 3.40 -6.86 -26.59
N GLN A 26 3.13 -7.86 -27.44
CA GLN A 26 4.06 -8.19 -28.53
C GLN A 26 3.62 -7.78 -29.95
N LYS A 27 2.50 -7.09 -30.17
CA LYS A 27 1.98 -6.94 -31.55
C LYS A 27 1.95 -5.57 -32.22
N ARG A 28 2.47 -4.47 -31.66
CA ARG A 28 2.82 -3.31 -32.51
C ARG A 28 3.69 -2.24 -31.83
N ARG A 29 4.81 -1.98 -32.51
CA ARG A 29 5.73 -0.83 -32.49
C ARG A 29 6.59 -0.60 -31.24
N ILE A 30 7.89 -0.80 -31.49
CA ILE A 30 9.05 -0.11 -30.93
C ILE A 30 8.73 1.38 -30.69
N VAL A 31 8.28 1.69 -29.48
CA VAL A 31 8.25 3.03 -28.87
C VAL A 31 8.64 2.82 -27.40
N CYS A 32 9.86 2.31 -27.15
CA CYS A 32 10.22 1.81 -25.81
C CYS A 32 11.44 2.49 -25.15
N LEU A 33 11.96 3.61 -25.67
CA LEU A 33 13.06 4.34 -25.00
C LEU A 33 12.69 5.77 -24.62
N THR A 34 12.04 6.53 -25.50
CA THR A 34 11.52 7.86 -25.15
C THR A 34 10.32 7.82 -24.20
N MET A 35 9.61 6.69 -24.14
CA MET A 35 8.35 6.55 -23.39
C MET A 35 8.57 6.30 -21.89
N MET A 36 9.62 5.56 -21.49
CA MET A 36 9.92 5.32 -20.07
C MET A 36 10.38 6.58 -19.33
N SER A 37 11.18 7.44 -19.96
CA SER A 37 11.61 8.69 -19.32
C SER A 37 10.48 9.72 -19.21
N VAL A 38 9.45 9.62 -20.06
CA VAL A 38 8.23 10.41 -19.97
C VAL A 38 7.31 9.84 -18.89
N GLU A 39 7.19 8.52 -18.75
CA GLU A 39 6.42 7.87 -17.69
C GLU A 39 6.91 8.23 -16.28
N ASP A 40 8.23 8.27 -16.03
CA ASP A 40 8.77 8.62 -14.71
C ASP A 40 8.49 10.10 -14.33
N VAL A 41 8.60 11.02 -15.30
CA VAL A 41 8.30 12.47 -15.09
C VAL A 41 6.80 12.70 -14.97
N ASP A 42 5.99 11.99 -15.77
CA ASP A 42 4.53 12.03 -15.70
C ASP A 42 4.04 11.48 -14.35
N ASP A 43 4.69 10.46 -13.78
CA ASP A 43 4.30 9.88 -12.49
C ASP A 43 4.53 10.83 -11.30
N GLU A 44 5.60 11.62 -11.29
CA GLU A 44 5.83 12.64 -10.24
C GLU A 44 4.81 13.79 -10.33
N ILE A 45 4.54 14.28 -11.55
CA ILE A 45 3.55 15.35 -11.78
C ILE A 45 2.16 14.85 -11.40
N LEU A 46 1.77 13.68 -11.88
CA LEU A 46 0.47 13.07 -11.62
C LEU A 46 0.31 12.76 -10.12
N GLY A 47 1.36 12.27 -9.45
CA GLY A 47 1.39 12.06 -8.00
C GLY A 47 1.15 13.35 -7.23
N THR A 48 1.78 14.45 -7.65
CA THR A 48 1.59 15.79 -7.05
C THR A 48 0.15 16.28 -7.23
N ILE A 49 -0.44 16.11 -8.41
CA ILE A 49 -1.83 16.51 -8.69
C ILE A 49 -2.82 15.71 -7.85
N ILE A 50 -2.61 14.39 -7.73
CA ILE A 50 -3.42 13.53 -6.84
C ILE A 50 -3.33 14.04 -5.40
N ALA A 51 -2.13 14.38 -4.93
CA ALA A 51 -1.94 14.93 -3.59
C ALA A 51 -2.70 16.26 -3.40
N VAL A 52 -2.63 17.18 -4.37
CA VAL A 52 -3.37 18.45 -4.34
C VAL A 52 -4.89 18.21 -4.25
N VAL A 53 -5.44 17.32 -5.08
CA VAL A 53 -6.88 17.01 -5.09
C VAL A 53 -7.37 16.39 -3.78
N LEU A 54 -6.54 15.55 -3.15
CA LEU A 54 -6.86 14.95 -1.85
C LEU A 54 -6.73 15.98 -0.72
N LEU A 55 -5.71 16.84 -0.76
CA LEU A 55 -5.50 17.91 0.23
C LEU A 55 -6.56 19.01 0.16
N LEU A 56 -7.18 19.22 -1.00
CA LEU A 56 -8.23 20.22 -1.16
C LEU A 56 -9.43 19.99 -0.21
N ALA A 57 -9.66 18.74 0.21
CA ALA A 57 -10.68 18.38 1.19
C ALA A 57 -10.51 19.08 2.56
N PHE A 58 -9.31 19.52 2.91
CA PHE A 58 -9.07 20.26 4.17
C PHE A 58 -9.55 21.73 4.10
N VAL A 59 -9.54 22.32 2.89
CA VAL A 59 -9.87 23.73 2.64
C VAL A 59 -11.32 23.91 2.20
N GLU A 60 -11.85 22.94 1.47
CA GLU A 60 -13.24 22.92 1.00
C GLU A 60 -14.28 22.91 2.14
N ARG A 61 -15.52 23.29 1.84
CA ARG A 61 -16.63 23.26 2.81
C ARG A 61 -17.06 21.81 3.13
N PRO A 62 -17.18 21.39 4.41
CA PRO A 62 -16.84 22.14 5.63
C PRO A 62 -15.32 22.22 5.84
N SER A 63 -14.80 23.42 6.08
CA SER A 63 -13.35 23.59 6.22
C SER A 63 -12.86 23.06 7.56
N SER A 64 -11.67 22.46 7.53
CA SER A 64 -10.96 21.95 8.70
C SER A 64 -10.10 23.02 9.39
N LEU A 65 -10.03 24.23 8.81
CA LEU A 65 -9.26 25.36 9.29
C LEU A 65 -9.96 26.01 10.49
N SER A 66 -9.81 25.39 11.65
CA SER A 66 -10.27 25.88 12.95
C SER A 66 -9.23 25.59 14.02
N ILE A 67 -9.12 26.46 15.03
CA ILE A 67 -8.17 26.31 16.15
C ILE A 67 -8.50 25.07 16.98
N SER A 68 -9.79 24.77 17.15
CA SER A 68 -10.27 23.61 17.90
C SER A 68 -11.37 22.89 17.12
N SER A 69 -11.36 21.56 17.18
CA SER A 69 -12.46 20.70 16.68
C SER A 69 -13.58 20.51 17.69
N ASP A 70 -13.44 21.01 18.92
CA ASP A 70 -14.46 20.93 19.97
C ASP A 70 -15.69 21.76 19.58
N PRO A 71 -16.88 21.14 19.41
CA PRO A 71 -18.11 21.85 19.08
C PRO A 71 -18.47 22.98 20.06
N HIS A 72 -18.06 22.89 21.33
CA HIS A 72 -18.34 23.91 22.34
C HIS A 72 -17.49 25.17 22.18
N HIS A 73 -16.27 25.03 21.66
CA HIS A 73 -15.27 26.11 21.57
C HIS A 73 -14.84 26.39 20.13
N ARG A 74 -15.61 25.92 19.15
CA ARG A 74 -15.23 26.02 17.73
C ARG A 74 -15.35 27.47 17.23
N SER A 75 -14.21 28.04 16.83
CA SER A 75 -14.18 29.29 16.08
C SER A 75 -14.92 29.14 14.74
N VAL A 76 -15.52 30.23 14.23
CA VAL A 76 -16.18 30.22 12.91
C VAL A 76 -15.17 29.74 11.85
N PRO A 77 -15.47 28.65 11.12
CA PRO A 77 -14.54 28.09 10.14
C PRO A 77 -14.35 29.07 8.98
N TRP A 78 -13.11 29.21 8.50
CA TRP A 78 -12.84 30.04 7.33
C TRP A 78 -13.41 29.39 6.08
N GLU A 79 -14.31 30.09 5.38
CA GLU A 79 -14.92 29.58 4.15
C GLU A 79 -14.23 30.16 2.91
N PRO A 80 -13.67 29.32 2.02
CA PRO A 80 -13.08 29.81 0.79
C PRO A 80 -14.16 30.37 -0.16
N PRO A 81 -13.80 31.33 -1.03
CA PRO A 81 -14.68 31.75 -2.11
C PRO A 81 -14.90 30.59 -3.08
N CYS A 82 -16.15 30.41 -3.53
CA CYS A 82 -16.59 29.30 -4.40
C CYS A 82 -15.65 29.09 -5.61
N GLY A 83 -15.27 30.16 -6.31
CA GLY A 83 -14.42 30.04 -7.50
C GLY A 83 -13.03 29.46 -7.22
N ALA A 84 -12.42 29.72 -6.06
CA ALA A 84 -11.03 29.33 -5.83
C ALA A 84 -10.85 27.81 -5.77
N THR A 85 -11.68 27.10 -5.00
CA THR A 85 -11.60 25.64 -4.90
C THR A 85 -12.00 24.98 -6.20
N GLU A 86 -13.06 25.45 -6.86
CA GLU A 86 -13.52 24.87 -8.13
C GLU A 86 -12.53 25.10 -9.28
N CYS A 87 -11.78 26.21 -9.29
CA CYS A 87 -10.71 26.43 -10.27
C CYS A 87 -9.54 25.46 -10.10
N VAL A 88 -9.13 25.19 -8.85
CA VAL A 88 -8.07 24.20 -8.57
C VAL A 88 -8.54 22.80 -8.98
N GLU A 89 -9.79 22.43 -8.67
CA GLU A 89 -10.36 21.16 -9.11
C GLU A 89 -10.39 21.04 -10.63
N MET A 90 -10.78 22.09 -11.35
CA MET A 90 -10.78 22.08 -12.81
C MET A 90 -9.41 21.83 -13.40
N LEU A 91 -8.40 22.51 -12.89
CA LEU A 91 -7.04 22.35 -13.37
C LEU A 91 -6.60 20.90 -13.22
N CYS A 92 -6.90 20.28 -12.07
CA CYS A 92 -6.57 18.88 -11.81
C CYS A 92 -7.36 17.92 -12.71
N LEU A 93 -8.67 18.14 -12.88
CA LEU A 93 -9.52 17.33 -13.76
C LEU A 93 -9.08 17.43 -15.22
N LEU A 94 -8.64 18.61 -15.68
CA LEU A 94 -8.11 18.80 -17.02
C LEU A 94 -6.85 17.96 -17.23
N VAL A 95 -5.94 17.92 -16.25
CA VAL A 95 -4.76 17.05 -16.34
C VAL A 95 -5.14 15.57 -16.34
N PHE A 96 -6.10 15.12 -15.53
CA PHE A 96 -6.58 13.74 -15.57
C PHE A 96 -7.24 13.38 -16.92
N CYS A 97 -7.96 14.31 -17.54
CA CYS A 97 -8.50 14.14 -18.89
C CYS A 97 -7.39 14.01 -19.94
N LEU A 98 -6.34 14.84 -19.85
CA LEU A 98 -5.17 14.74 -20.72
C LEU A 98 -4.43 13.42 -20.54
N ASP A 99 -4.20 12.99 -19.29
CA ASP A 99 -3.60 11.68 -18.96
C ASP A 99 -4.41 10.52 -19.56
N LEU A 100 -5.74 10.53 -19.40
CA LEU A 100 -6.62 9.54 -20.02
C LEU A 100 -6.52 9.57 -21.54
N ALA A 101 -6.49 10.76 -22.17
CA ALA A 101 -6.37 10.91 -23.61
C ALA A 101 -5.05 10.32 -24.13
N VAL A 102 -3.92 10.65 -23.50
CA VAL A 102 -2.59 10.11 -23.83
C VAL A 102 -2.57 8.59 -23.68
N LYS A 103 -3.04 8.06 -22.54
CA LYS A 103 -3.13 6.60 -22.31
C LYS A 103 -4.02 5.91 -23.35
N SER A 104 -5.15 6.51 -23.72
CA SER A 104 -6.05 5.97 -24.73
C SER A 104 -5.43 5.93 -26.12
N TYR A 105 -4.64 6.96 -26.47
CA TYR A 105 -3.92 7.05 -27.75
C TYR A 105 -2.78 6.03 -27.84
N LEU A 106 -1.98 5.90 -26.77
CA LEU A 106 -0.82 5.00 -26.74
C LEU A 106 -1.21 3.51 -26.74
N ILE A 107 -2.24 3.14 -25.97
CA ILE A 107 -2.66 1.74 -25.82
C ILE A 107 -3.48 1.27 -27.03
N GLY A 108 -4.20 2.19 -27.69
CA GLY A 108 -5.11 1.88 -28.79
C GLY A 108 -6.50 1.44 -28.33
N TRP A 109 -7.50 1.67 -29.19
CA TRP A 109 -8.92 1.56 -28.83
C TRP A 109 -9.39 0.14 -28.48
N GLU A 110 -8.88 -0.88 -29.16
CA GLU A 110 -9.28 -2.27 -28.90
C GLU A 110 -8.83 -2.76 -27.52
N GLU A 111 -7.60 -2.41 -27.13
CA GLU A 111 -7.02 -2.80 -25.84
C GLU A 111 -7.55 -1.95 -24.68
N PHE A 112 -7.86 -0.68 -24.96
CA PHE A 112 -8.56 0.19 -24.03
C PHE A 112 -9.87 -0.44 -23.55
N ARG A 113 -10.68 -0.99 -24.46
CA ARG A 113 -11.98 -1.62 -24.12
C ARG A 113 -11.84 -2.96 -23.36
N LYS A 114 -10.68 -3.59 -23.36
CA LYS A 114 -10.43 -4.81 -22.57
C LYS A 114 -9.98 -4.48 -21.15
N THR A 115 -9.36 -3.33 -20.95
CA THR A 115 -8.75 -2.94 -19.67
C THR A 115 -9.79 -2.31 -18.74
N LYS A 116 -10.33 -3.12 -17.80
CA LYS A 116 -11.34 -2.69 -16.82
C LYS A 116 -10.95 -1.45 -16.00
N TRP A 117 -9.66 -1.30 -15.68
CA TRP A 117 -9.14 -0.15 -14.93
C TRP A 117 -9.26 1.18 -15.72
N LEU A 118 -9.01 1.15 -17.03
CA LEU A 118 -9.13 2.34 -17.88
C LEU A 118 -10.60 2.71 -18.11
N ILE A 119 -11.48 1.72 -18.30
CA ILE A 119 -12.93 1.96 -18.36
C ILE A 119 -13.43 2.60 -17.07
N SER A 120 -13.03 2.05 -15.91
CA SER A 120 -13.41 2.63 -14.61
C SER A 120 -12.86 4.05 -14.46
N TYR A 121 -11.66 4.33 -14.94
CA TYR A 121 -11.07 5.67 -14.92
C TYR A 121 -11.85 6.67 -15.77
N THR A 122 -12.29 6.27 -16.97
CA THR A 122 -13.18 7.09 -17.80
C THR A 122 -14.50 7.38 -17.11
N ILE A 123 -15.15 6.37 -16.52
CA ILE A 123 -16.41 6.56 -15.80
C ILE A 123 -16.24 7.54 -14.64
N VAL A 124 -15.18 7.39 -13.85
CA VAL A 124 -14.88 8.26 -12.71
C VAL A 124 -14.61 9.70 -13.14
N ILE A 125 -13.82 9.91 -14.21
CA ILE A 125 -13.58 11.25 -14.77
C ILE A 125 -14.90 11.85 -15.26
N SER A 126 -15.72 11.10 -16.00
CA SER A 126 -17.00 11.59 -16.51
C SER A 126 -17.95 12.01 -15.38
N ILE A 127 -18.09 11.20 -14.32
CA ILE A 127 -18.89 11.55 -13.15
C ILE A 127 -18.34 12.82 -12.48
N SER A 128 -17.01 12.94 -12.35
CA SER A 128 -16.38 14.09 -11.71
C SER A 128 -16.57 15.38 -12.51
N VAL A 129 -16.51 15.32 -13.84
CA VAL A 129 -16.76 16.47 -14.73
C VAL A 129 -18.23 16.89 -14.67
N ILE A 130 -19.17 15.94 -14.68
CA ILE A 130 -20.61 16.24 -14.57
C ILE A 130 -20.90 16.92 -13.22
N ASP A 131 -20.40 16.36 -12.13
CA ASP A 131 -20.57 16.90 -10.76
C ASP A 131 -19.95 18.30 -10.64
N TRP A 132 -18.79 18.55 -11.27
CA TRP A 132 -18.18 19.87 -11.33
C TRP A 132 -19.04 20.89 -12.09
N VAL A 133 -19.54 20.54 -13.28
CA VAL A 133 -20.43 21.42 -14.07
C VAL A 133 -21.69 21.77 -13.28
N LEU A 134 -22.28 20.79 -12.57
CA LEU A 134 -23.44 21.01 -11.71
C LEU A 134 -23.12 21.97 -10.55
N SER A 135 -22.00 21.75 -9.86
CA SER A 135 -21.55 22.61 -8.77
C SER A 135 -21.34 24.06 -9.18
N VAL A 136 -20.73 24.32 -10.35
CA VAL A 136 -20.56 25.68 -10.87
C VAL A 136 -21.90 26.29 -11.28
N SER A 137 -22.78 25.49 -11.92
CA SER A 137 -24.10 25.93 -12.36
C SER A 137 -25.02 26.32 -11.19
N MET A 138 -24.87 25.66 -10.04
CA MET A 138 -25.58 25.97 -8.80
C MET A 138 -24.85 26.95 -7.88
N ALA A 139 -23.85 27.69 -8.40
CA ALA A 139 -23.07 28.66 -7.63
C ALA A 139 -22.51 28.11 -6.30
N CYS A 140 -22.07 26.85 -6.30
CA CYS A 140 -21.54 26.11 -5.15
C CYS A 140 -22.54 25.84 -3.99
N ASP A 141 -23.85 25.98 -4.18
CA ASP A 141 -24.87 25.71 -3.14
C ASP A 141 -25.27 24.23 -3.01
N GLU A 142 -24.40 23.33 -3.46
CA GLU A 142 -24.63 21.89 -3.41
C GLU A 142 -24.27 21.30 -2.04
N LYS A 143 -25.23 20.60 -1.42
CA LYS A 143 -25.03 19.95 -0.11
C LYS A 143 -24.15 18.69 -0.17
N LEU A 144 -24.22 17.94 -1.28
CA LEU A 144 -23.53 16.66 -1.44
C LEU A 144 -22.70 16.67 -2.72
N ARG A 145 -21.38 16.79 -2.61
CA ARG A 145 -20.48 16.75 -3.76
C ARG A 145 -19.97 15.33 -3.99
N VAL A 146 -20.52 14.63 -4.98
CA VAL A 146 -20.21 13.21 -5.21
C VAL A 146 -18.75 13.01 -5.59
N ARG A 147 -18.15 13.95 -6.33
CA ARG A 147 -16.75 13.88 -6.78
C ARG A 147 -15.74 13.61 -5.66
N ARG A 148 -16.00 14.14 -4.45
CA ARG A 148 -15.12 13.96 -3.27
C ARG A 148 -14.94 12.50 -2.89
N LEU A 149 -16.02 11.72 -2.95
CA LEU A 149 -16.00 10.29 -2.62
C LEU A 149 -15.16 9.48 -3.61
N VAL A 150 -15.06 9.97 -4.84
CA VAL A 150 -14.39 9.26 -5.93
C VAL A 150 -12.91 9.64 -6.05
N ARG A 151 -12.45 10.75 -5.45
CA ARG A 151 -11.04 11.18 -5.50
C ARG A 151 -10.00 10.11 -5.12
N PRO A 152 -10.20 9.29 -4.06
CA PRO A 152 -9.26 8.22 -3.73
C PRO A 152 -9.05 7.21 -4.88
N PHE A 153 -10.00 7.10 -5.80
CA PHE A 153 -9.85 6.28 -6.99
C PHE A 153 -8.68 6.71 -7.88
N PHE A 154 -8.37 8.02 -7.98
CA PHE A 154 -7.24 8.50 -8.79
C PHE A 154 -5.91 7.95 -8.27
N LEU A 155 -5.74 7.89 -6.95
CA LEU A 155 -4.59 7.25 -6.30
C LEU A 155 -4.54 5.74 -6.58
N LEU A 156 -5.68 5.06 -6.46
CA LEU A 156 -5.80 3.63 -6.76
C LEU A 156 -5.51 3.31 -8.23
N GLN A 157 -5.92 4.19 -9.14
CA GLN A 157 -5.71 4.04 -10.57
C GLN A 157 -4.26 4.29 -10.97
N ASN A 158 -3.51 5.16 -10.29
CA ASN A 158 -2.09 5.35 -10.61
C ASN A 158 -1.20 4.25 -10.01
N SER A 159 -1.47 3.84 -8.76
CA SER A 159 -0.59 2.91 -8.06
C SER A 159 -0.75 1.45 -8.48
N SER A 160 0.25 0.91 -9.18
CA SER A 160 0.30 -0.52 -9.53
C SER A 160 0.33 -1.45 -8.31
N LEU A 161 0.94 -1.00 -7.20
CA LEU A 161 0.98 -1.72 -5.93
C LEU A 161 -0.40 -1.79 -5.30
N MET A 162 -1.15 -0.68 -5.27
CA MET A 162 -2.51 -0.68 -4.71
C MET A 162 -3.47 -1.56 -5.52
N LYS A 163 -3.38 -1.54 -6.86
CA LYS A 163 -4.15 -2.47 -7.72
C LYS A 163 -3.86 -3.93 -7.39
N LYS A 164 -2.58 -4.26 -7.19
CA LYS A 164 -2.12 -5.58 -6.77
C LYS A 164 -2.71 -5.96 -5.39
N THR A 165 -2.63 -5.06 -4.41
CA THR A 165 -3.19 -5.26 -3.06
C THR A 165 -4.70 -5.43 -3.08
N LEU A 166 -5.45 -4.61 -3.84
CA LEU A 166 -6.90 -4.78 -4.00
C LEU A 166 -7.26 -6.11 -4.66
N LYS A 167 -6.49 -6.54 -5.68
CA LYS A 167 -6.67 -7.86 -6.29
C LYS A 167 -6.38 -8.98 -5.29
N CYS A 168 -5.41 -8.81 -4.39
CA CYS A 168 -5.17 -9.72 -3.27
C CYS A 168 -6.40 -9.79 -2.37
N ILE A 169 -6.84 -8.66 -1.81
CA ILE A 169 -7.98 -8.58 -0.90
C ILE A 169 -9.22 -9.24 -1.52
N LYS A 170 -9.51 -8.94 -2.79
CA LYS A 170 -10.61 -9.57 -3.52
C LYS A 170 -10.47 -11.09 -3.63
N ARG A 171 -9.26 -11.60 -3.83
CA ARG A 171 -8.99 -13.04 -3.92
C ARG A 171 -9.10 -13.73 -2.56
N THR A 172 -8.75 -13.04 -1.48
CA THR A 172 -8.78 -13.58 -0.11
C THR A 172 -10.17 -13.49 0.54
N LEU A 173 -11.02 -12.55 0.08
CA LEU A 173 -12.36 -12.32 0.62
C LEU A 173 -13.25 -13.58 0.70
N PRO A 174 -13.30 -14.48 -0.31
CA PRO A 174 -14.14 -15.68 -0.25
C PRO A 174 -13.75 -16.64 0.89
N GLU A 175 -12.47 -16.73 1.22
CA GLU A 175 -12.00 -17.60 2.30
C GLU A 175 -12.33 -17.01 3.67
N ILE A 176 -12.11 -15.70 3.83
CA ILE A 176 -12.45 -14.93 5.03
C ILE A 176 -13.96 -14.98 5.28
N ALA A 177 -14.79 -15.01 4.21
CA ALA A 177 -16.25 -15.07 4.33
C ALA A 177 -16.75 -16.27 5.14
N SER A 178 -16.07 -17.43 5.08
CA SER A 178 -16.45 -18.61 5.86
C SER A 178 -16.33 -18.38 7.38
N VAL A 179 -15.32 -17.65 7.81
CA VAL A 179 -15.07 -17.35 9.23
C VAL A 179 -15.95 -16.19 9.69
N ILE A 180 -16.17 -15.19 8.83
CA ILE A 180 -17.15 -14.13 9.09
C ILE A 180 -18.55 -14.74 9.28
N LEU A 181 -18.92 -15.74 8.49
CA LEU A 181 -20.18 -16.46 8.66
C LEU A 181 -20.24 -17.19 10.02
N LEU A 182 -19.15 -17.87 10.39
CA LEU A 182 -19.05 -18.53 11.71
C LEU A 182 -19.16 -17.53 12.87
N LEU A 183 -18.53 -16.36 12.74
CA LEU A 183 -18.62 -15.27 13.70
C LEU A 183 -20.02 -14.67 13.79
N ALA A 184 -20.69 -14.49 12.65
CA ALA A 184 -22.08 -14.03 12.60
C ALA A 184 -23.03 -15.06 13.26
N LEU A 185 -22.82 -16.36 13.03
CA LEU A 185 -23.59 -17.41 13.70
C LEU A 185 -23.35 -17.42 15.21
N HIS A 186 -22.10 -17.25 15.66
CA HIS A 186 -21.76 -17.10 17.08
C HIS A 186 -22.50 -15.91 17.71
N LEU A 187 -22.47 -14.74 17.06
CA LEU A 187 -23.19 -13.55 17.51
C LEU A 187 -24.70 -13.80 17.57
N CYS A 188 -25.32 -14.33 16.52
CA CYS A 188 -26.76 -14.59 16.48
C CYS A 188 -27.19 -15.60 17.55
N LEU A 189 -26.44 -16.69 17.72
CA LEU A 189 -26.73 -17.73 18.71
C LEU A 189 -26.67 -17.17 20.13
N PHE A 190 -25.60 -16.46 20.49
CA PHE A 190 -25.47 -15.87 21.82
C PHE A 190 -26.45 -14.71 22.04
N THR A 191 -26.86 -14.00 21.00
CA THR A 191 -27.91 -12.97 21.08
C THR A 191 -29.24 -13.61 21.47
N MET A 192 -29.63 -14.69 20.81
CA MET A 192 -30.85 -15.42 21.13
C MET A 192 -30.80 -16.03 22.53
N ILE A 193 -29.67 -16.64 22.92
CA ILE A 193 -29.49 -17.18 24.27
C ILE A 193 -29.53 -16.07 25.32
N GLY A 194 -28.86 -14.94 25.08
CA GLY A 194 -28.85 -13.81 26.00
C GLY A 194 -30.25 -13.23 26.22
N MET A 195 -31.02 -13.00 25.15
CA MET A 195 -32.40 -12.52 25.27
C MET A 195 -33.33 -13.48 26.03
N LEU A 196 -33.07 -14.79 25.95
CA LEU A 196 -33.81 -15.80 26.73
C LEU A 196 -33.34 -15.88 28.18
N LEU A 197 -32.03 -15.81 28.41
CA LEU A 197 -31.42 -15.93 29.73
C LEU A 197 -31.70 -14.70 30.60
N PHE A 198 -31.73 -13.53 29.98
CA PHE A 198 -31.97 -12.24 30.61
C PHE A 198 -33.30 -11.64 30.17
N ALA A 199 -34.33 -12.48 30.02
CA ALA A 199 -35.67 -12.03 29.74
C ALA A 199 -36.21 -11.16 30.89
N LYS A 200 -37.18 -10.29 30.56
CA LYS A 200 -37.85 -9.41 31.52
C LYS A 200 -38.39 -10.20 32.71
N ASN A 201 -37.96 -9.81 33.91
CA ASN A 201 -38.41 -10.37 35.17
C ASN A 201 -39.55 -9.53 35.78
N GLU A 202 -40.34 -10.12 36.68
CA GLU A 202 -41.42 -9.40 37.39
C GLU A 202 -40.86 -8.34 38.35
N ASP A 203 -39.70 -8.62 38.96
CA ASP A 203 -38.98 -7.71 39.84
C ASP A 203 -38.25 -6.61 39.03
N PRO A 204 -38.68 -5.33 39.07
CA PRO A 204 -38.04 -4.27 38.30
C PRO A 204 -36.57 -4.05 38.70
N LYS A 205 -36.20 -4.35 39.95
CA LYS A 205 -34.81 -4.24 40.45
C LYS A 205 -33.84 -5.24 39.81
N LYS A 206 -34.34 -6.30 39.16
CA LYS A 206 -33.53 -7.34 38.48
C LYS A 206 -33.46 -7.15 36.97
N ASN A 207 -34.14 -6.12 36.42
CA ASN A 207 -34.27 -5.91 34.97
C ASN A 207 -33.20 -4.98 34.39
N GLY A 208 -32.20 -4.54 35.16
CA GLY A 208 -31.20 -3.59 34.68
C GLY A 208 -30.42 -4.10 33.46
N GLU A 209 -30.16 -5.41 33.40
CA GLU A 209 -29.46 -6.01 32.26
C GLU A 209 -30.34 -6.07 31.00
N TRP A 210 -31.58 -6.56 31.15
CA TRP A 210 -32.57 -6.61 30.08
C TRP A 210 -32.83 -5.22 29.48
N GLU A 211 -33.00 -4.20 30.33
CA GLU A 211 -33.34 -2.84 29.89
C GLU A 211 -32.21 -2.17 29.11
N LEU A 212 -30.96 -2.39 29.52
CA LEU A 212 -29.77 -1.75 28.92
C LEU A 212 -29.25 -2.52 27.69
N HIS A 213 -29.25 -3.84 27.73
CA HIS A 213 -28.50 -4.65 26.77
C HIS A 213 -29.36 -5.67 26.02
N PHE A 214 -30.27 -6.40 26.70
CA PHE A 214 -30.96 -7.56 26.11
C PHE A 214 -32.46 -7.39 25.82
N ARG A 215 -32.91 -6.14 25.65
CA ARG A 215 -34.35 -5.80 25.46
C ARG A 215 -34.91 -6.31 24.14
N ASP A 216 -34.19 -6.02 23.06
CA ASP A 216 -34.59 -6.24 21.67
C ASP A 216 -33.42 -6.84 20.88
N MET A 217 -33.70 -7.52 19.77
CA MET A 217 -32.67 -8.20 18.96
C MET A 217 -31.53 -7.27 18.54
N THR A 218 -31.83 -6.06 18.07
CA THR A 218 -30.82 -5.10 17.60
C THR A 218 -29.92 -4.60 18.73
N THR A 219 -30.50 -4.26 19.89
CA THR A 219 -29.75 -3.80 21.07
C THR A 219 -28.87 -4.92 21.64
N SER A 220 -29.41 -6.14 21.69
CA SER A 220 -28.71 -7.34 22.16
C SER A 220 -27.53 -7.68 21.24
N LEU A 221 -27.78 -7.71 19.93
CA LEU A 221 -26.75 -7.97 18.92
C LEU A 221 -25.65 -6.90 18.98
N THR A 222 -26.02 -5.62 19.13
CA THR A 222 -25.05 -4.52 19.24
C THR A 222 -24.23 -4.64 20.52
N SER A 223 -24.86 -4.92 21.66
CA SER A 223 -24.18 -5.09 22.95
C SER A 223 -23.17 -6.23 22.90
N LEU A 224 -23.53 -7.37 22.28
CA LEU A 224 -22.62 -8.50 22.08
C LEU A 224 -21.56 -8.25 21.01
N LEU A 225 -21.87 -7.48 19.95
CA LEU A 225 -20.87 -7.07 18.95
C LEU A 225 -19.81 -6.15 19.56
N VAL A 226 -20.21 -5.24 20.44
CA VAL A 226 -19.28 -4.38 21.21
C VAL A 226 -18.52 -5.21 22.24
N LEU A 227 -19.15 -6.23 22.84
CA LEU A 227 -18.46 -7.15 23.74
C LEU A 227 -17.44 -8.04 23.02
N LEU A 228 -17.70 -8.40 21.76
CA LEU A 228 -16.75 -9.18 20.95
C LEU A 228 -15.42 -8.44 20.79
N THR A 229 -15.46 -7.10 20.71
CA THR A 229 -14.28 -6.23 20.72
C THR A 229 -13.81 -5.86 22.14
N THR A 230 -14.48 -6.37 23.16
CA THR A 230 -14.22 -6.14 24.60
C THR A 230 -14.35 -4.69 25.07
N ALA A 231 -14.99 -3.82 24.28
CA ALA A 231 -15.04 -2.38 24.56
C ALA A 231 -15.98 -2.00 25.71
N ASN A 232 -16.97 -2.83 26.02
CA ASN A 232 -17.94 -2.63 27.12
C ASN A 232 -17.79 -3.66 28.25
N ASN A 233 -16.64 -4.34 28.35
CA ASN A 233 -16.33 -5.23 29.48
C ASN A 233 -15.64 -4.39 30.59
N PRO A 234 -16.09 -4.42 31.86
CA PRO A 234 -17.10 -5.30 32.47
C PRO A 234 -18.55 -4.79 32.46
N ASP A 235 -18.80 -3.56 31.98
CA ASP A 235 -20.09 -2.86 32.10
C ASP A 235 -21.30 -3.68 31.66
N VAL A 236 -21.21 -4.40 30.53
CA VAL A 236 -22.30 -5.24 30.01
C VAL A 236 -22.67 -6.41 30.92
N MET A 237 -21.73 -6.89 31.74
CA MET A 237 -21.90 -8.04 32.63
C MET A 237 -22.31 -7.64 34.05
N ILE A 238 -21.94 -6.43 34.51
CA ILE A 238 -22.12 -6.01 35.91
C ILE A 238 -23.58 -6.17 36.41
N PRO A 239 -24.62 -5.72 35.68
CA PRO A 239 -26.00 -5.84 36.16
C PRO A 239 -26.41 -7.31 36.40
N ALA A 240 -26.12 -8.21 35.47
CA ALA A 240 -26.40 -9.65 35.64
C ALA A 240 -25.55 -10.27 36.76
N TYR A 241 -24.26 -9.94 36.82
CA TYR A 241 -23.34 -10.47 37.83
C TYR A 241 -23.73 -10.10 39.26
N SER A 242 -24.26 -8.89 39.45
CA SER A 242 -24.73 -8.40 40.76
C SER A 242 -25.94 -9.19 41.29
N ILE A 243 -26.76 -9.75 40.40
CA ILE A 243 -27.92 -10.59 40.76
C ILE A 243 -27.45 -12.01 41.10
N ASN A 244 -26.66 -12.61 40.21
CA ASN A 244 -26.07 -13.93 40.43
C ASN A 244 -24.71 -14.04 39.74
N ARG A 245 -23.69 -14.41 40.51
CA ARG A 245 -22.32 -14.60 40.01
C ARG A 245 -22.25 -15.64 38.88
N GLY A 246 -23.17 -16.60 38.85
CA GLY A 246 -23.25 -17.63 37.81
C GLY A 246 -23.44 -17.07 36.39
N TYR A 247 -24.05 -15.90 36.22
CA TYR A 247 -24.23 -15.29 34.90
C TYR A 247 -22.92 -14.88 34.23
N SER A 248 -21.82 -14.73 35.00
CA SER A 248 -20.48 -14.50 34.43
C SER A 248 -20.05 -15.59 33.45
N ILE A 249 -20.52 -16.83 33.63
CA ILE A 249 -20.19 -17.96 32.76
C ILE A 249 -20.64 -17.70 31.32
N PHE A 250 -21.80 -17.05 31.12
CA PHE A 250 -22.29 -16.69 29.79
C PHE A 250 -21.32 -15.74 29.07
N PHE A 251 -20.95 -14.64 29.72
CA PHE A 251 -20.07 -13.62 29.14
C PHE A 251 -18.64 -14.15 28.94
N ILE A 252 -18.10 -14.91 29.90
CA ILE A 252 -16.77 -15.53 29.78
C ILE A 252 -16.76 -16.52 28.61
N THR A 253 -17.77 -17.38 28.49
CA THR A 253 -17.87 -18.36 27.39
C THR A 253 -17.98 -17.64 26.04
N PHE A 254 -18.81 -16.59 25.97
CA PHE A 254 -18.92 -15.75 24.78
C PHE A 254 -17.58 -15.15 24.36
N SER A 255 -16.83 -14.55 25.29
CA SER A 255 -15.54 -13.92 25.01
C SER A 255 -14.44 -14.94 24.67
N VAL A 256 -14.43 -16.10 25.33
CA VAL A 256 -13.45 -17.16 25.02
C VAL A 256 -13.64 -17.70 23.61
N ILE A 257 -14.89 -17.99 23.23
CA ILE A 257 -15.18 -18.49 21.89
C ILE A 257 -15.01 -17.36 20.85
N GLY A 258 -15.62 -16.21 21.06
CA GLY A 258 -15.62 -15.10 20.10
C GLY A 258 -14.25 -14.46 19.94
N THR A 259 -13.73 -13.87 21.01
CA THR A 259 -12.51 -13.05 20.96
C THR A 259 -11.25 -13.92 20.89
N TYR A 260 -11.12 -14.95 21.72
CA TYR A 260 -9.86 -15.73 21.76
C TYR A 260 -9.80 -16.85 20.73
N CYS A 261 -10.91 -17.46 20.34
CA CYS A 261 -10.91 -18.49 19.30
C CYS A 261 -11.18 -17.90 17.91
N LEU A 262 -12.36 -17.31 17.69
CA LEU A 262 -12.79 -16.91 16.33
C LEU A 262 -11.99 -15.73 15.77
N MET A 263 -11.71 -14.67 16.56
CA MET A 263 -10.90 -13.54 16.05
C MET A 263 -9.44 -13.93 15.78
N ASN A 264 -8.83 -14.76 16.63
CA ASN A 264 -7.47 -15.26 16.39
C ASN A 264 -7.41 -16.20 15.18
N LEU A 265 -8.43 -17.04 14.99
CA LEU A 265 -8.57 -17.88 13.79
C LEU A 265 -8.71 -17.02 12.52
N LEU A 266 -9.52 -15.95 12.58
CA LEU A 266 -9.67 -14.99 11.49
C LEU A 266 -8.32 -14.37 11.10
N THR A 267 -7.55 -13.89 12.09
CA THR A 267 -6.21 -13.33 11.86
C THR A 267 -5.26 -14.37 11.26
N ALA A 268 -5.28 -15.62 11.73
CA ALA A 268 -4.44 -16.70 11.18
C ALA A 268 -4.76 -17.00 9.70
N ILE A 269 -6.04 -17.03 9.33
CA ILE A 269 -6.48 -17.25 7.94
C ILE A 269 -6.08 -16.09 7.05
N ILE A 270 -6.30 -14.84 7.49
CA ILE A 270 -5.86 -13.64 6.76
C ILE A 270 -4.34 -13.69 6.53
N TYR A 271 -3.57 -14.03 7.56
CA TYR A 271 -2.11 -14.13 7.46
C TYR A 271 -1.67 -15.20 6.45
N ASN A 272 -2.22 -16.42 6.52
CA ASN A 272 -1.88 -17.49 5.58
C ASN A 272 -2.17 -17.10 4.13
N GLN A 273 -3.30 -16.42 3.90
CA GLN A 273 -3.68 -15.95 2.58
C GLN A 273 -2.80 -14.82 2.06
N PHE A 274 -2.48 -13.85 2.91
CA PHE A 274 -1.58 -12.76 2.57
C PHE A 274 -0.16 -13.26 2.28
N ARG A 275 0.35 -14.20 3.10
CA ARG A 275 1.66 -14.84 2.88
C ARG A 275 1.69 -15.60 1.55
N GLY A 276 0.66 -16.39 1.24
CA GLY A 276 0.54 -17.08 -0.04
C GLY A 276 0.52 -16.12 -1.23
N TYR A 277 -0.17 -14.99 -1.11
CA TYR A 277 -0.16 -13.94 -2.11
C TYR A 277 1.21 -13.29 -2.31
N LEU A 278 1.91 -12.93 -1.22
CA LEU A 278 3.24 -12.32 -1.30
C LEU A 278 4.23 -13.22 -2.05
N LEU A 279 4.22 -14.53 -1.76
CA LEU A 279 5.06 -15.50 -2.47
C LEU A 279 4.72 -15.55 -3.97
N MET A 280 3.43 -15.60 -4.33
CA MET A 280 3.00 -15.58 -5.73
C MET A 280 3.37 -14.27 -6.44
N SER A 281 3.30 -13.14 -5.74
CA SER A 281 3.68 -11.82 -6.27
C SER A 281 5.17 -11.76 -6.59
N VAL A 282 6.03 -12.23 -5.67
CA VAL A 282 7.48 -12.34 -5.87
C VAL A 282 7.79 -13.27 -7.05
N GLN A 283 7.19 -14.47 -7.09
CA GLN A 283 7.35 -15.40 -8.21
C GLN A 283 6.92 -14.79 -9.55
N THR A 284 5.78 -14.10 -9.58
CA THR A 284 5.30 -13.41 -10.79
C THR A 284 6.29 -12.34 -11.24
N SER A 285 6.89 -11.59 -10.32
CA SER A 285 7.91 -10.58 -10.64
C SER A 285 9.17 -11.23 -11.24
N ILE A 286 9.63 -12.33 -10.65
CA ILE A 286 10.79 -13.09 -11.17
C ILE A 286 10.48 -13.65 -12.57
N ILE A 287 9.29 -14.22 -12.77
CA ILE A 287 8.86 -14.75 -14.07
C ILE A 287 8.81 -13.65 -15.12
N ARG A 288 8.26 -12.47 -14.80
CA ARG A 288 8.23 -11.33 -15.74
C ARG A 288 9.63 -10.87 -16.12
N ARG A 289 10.54 -10.75 -15.15
CA ARG A 289 11.95 -10.42 -15.41
C ARG A 289 12.60 -11.46 -16.33
N ARG A 290 12.44 -12.75 -16.04
CA ARG A 290 12.98 -13.84 -16.87
C ARG A 290 12.40 -13.85 -18.28
N LEU A 291 11.10 -13.57 -18.42
CA LEU A 291 10.44 -13.47 -19.72
C LEU A 291 10.97 -12.27 -20.52
N GLY A 292 11.16 -11.11 -19.87
CA GLY A 292 11.74 -9.93 -20.48
C GLY A 292 13.18 -10.16 -20.97
N ILE A 293 14.01 -10.78 -20.13
CA ILE A 293 15.39 -11.17 -20.51
C ILE A 293 15.36 -12.16 -21.70
N ARG A 294 14.49 -13.17 -21.66
CA ARG A 294 14.36 -14.14 -22.76
C ARG A 294 13.87 -13.50 -24.06
N ALA A 295 12.93 -12.57 -23.97
CA ALA A 295 12.44 -11.83 -25.13
C ALA A 295 13.53 -10.93 -25.73
N ALA A 296 14.31 -10.25 -24.88
CA ALA A 296 15.47 -9.47 -25.30
C ALA A 296 16.50 -10.34 -26.03
N PHE A 297 16.81 -11.52 -25.50
CA PHE A 297 17.70 -12.48 -26.16
C PHE A 297 17.19 -12.85 -27.56
N HIS A 298 15.91 -13.21 -27.69
CA HIS A 298 15.33 -13.57 -28.98
C HIS A 298 15.40 -12.46 -30.01
N VAL A 299 15.21 -11.20 -29.59
CA VAL A 299 15.32 -10.03 -30.49
C VAL A 299 16.77 -9.81 -30.93
N LEU A 300 17.72 -9.95 -30.00
CA LEU A 300 19.14 -9.80 -30.28
C LEU A 300 19.72 -10.95 -31.14
N SER A 301 19.13 -12.15 -31.05
CA SER A 301 19.52 -13.31 -31.85
C SER A 301 18.75 -13.46 -33.17
N CYS A 302 17.75 -12.60 -33.43
CA CYS A 302 16.75 -12.80 -34.50
C CYS A 302 17.33 -12.72 -35.92
N ASP A 303 18.55 -12.19 -36.06
CA ASP A 303 19.19 -11.95 -37.35
C ASP A 303 20.02 -13.14 -37.85
N ARG A 304 20.11 -14.26 -37.08
CA ARG A 304 21.07 -15.35 -37.39
C ARG A 304 20.50 -16.76 -37.23
N ALA A 305 21.01 -17.65 -38.08
CA ALA A 305 20.66 -19.08 -38.15
C ALA A 305 21.09 -19.88 -36.91
N GLN A 306 22.06 -19.36 -36.14
CA GLN A 306 22.47 -19.88 -34.84
C GLN A 306 21.91 -18.94 -33.78
N ALA A 307 21.05 -19.46 -32.90
CA ALA A 307 20.34 -18.68 -31.87
C ALA A 307 21.30 -18.15 -30.79
N GLU A 308 22.16 -17.21 -31.16
CA GLU A 308 23.24 -16.62 -30.36
C GLU A 308 23.18 -15.09 -30.46
N ALA A 309 23.57 -14.39 -29.39
CA ALA A 309 23.61 -12.93 -29.32
C ALA A 309 25.06 -12.42 -29.34
N HIS A 310 25.34 -11.39 -30.11
CA HIS A 310 26.67 -10.77 -30.18
C HIS A 310 26.96 -9.95 -28.91
N VAL A 311 28.15 -10.10 -28.33
CA VAL A 311 28.52 -9.42 -27.07
C VAL A 311 28.50 -7.90 -27.23
N ASP A 312 29.04 -7.35 -28.32
CA ASP A 312 28.99 -5.90 -28.58
C ASP A 312 27.58 -5.32 -28.62
N SER A 313 26.61 -6.04 -29.19
CA SER A 313 25.21 -5.61 -29.20
C SER A 313 24.64 -5.55 -27.78
N VAL A 314 25.02 -6.50 -26.92
CA VAL A 314 24.63 -6.49 -25.50
C VAL A 314 25.27 -5.28 -24.79
N LEU A 315 26.56 -5.03 -24.99
CA LEU A 315 27.27 -3.90 -24.39
C LEU A 315 26.68 -2.55 -24.83
N GLN A 316 26.34 -2.42 -26.11
CA GLN A 316 25.68 -1.22 -26.64
C GLN A 316 24.32 -1.00 -25.96
N VAL A 317 23.47 -2.04 -25.87
CA VAL A 317 22.18 -1.93 -25.17
C VAL A 317 22.39 -1.55 -23.70
N MET A 318 23.33 -2.20 -23.00
CA MET A 318 23.63 -1.88 -21.60
C MET A 318 24.09 -0.44 -21.42
N SER A 319 24.78 0.15 -22.41
CA SER A 319 25.22 1.55 -22.39
C SER A 319 24.05 2.55 -22.44
N GLU A 320 22.93 2.19 -23.07
CA GLU A 320 21.75 3.04 -23.22
C GLU A 320 20.72 2.84 -22.11
N VAL A 321 20.70 1.66 -21.47
CA VAL A 321 19.74 1.35 -20.40
C VAL A 321 19.94 2.27 -19.19
N ASN A 322 18.84 2.87 -18.73
CA ASN A 322 18.76 3.61 -17.47
C ASN A 322 18.61 2.65 -16.29
N MET A 323 19.68 2.48 -15.51
CA MET A 323 19.68 1.65 -14.30
C MET A 323 20.77 2.12 -13.34
N LYS A 324 20.71 1.67 -12.08
CA LYS A 324 21.72 2.04 -11.08
C LYS A 324 23.12 1.62 -11.56
N SER A 325 24.09 2.52 -11.41
CA SER A 325 25.44 2.39 -11.98
C SER A 325 26.15 1.09 -11.57
N TYR A 326 25.96 0.63 -10.33
CA TYR A 326 26.58 -0.61 -9.85
C TYR A 326 26.07 -1.85 -10.58
N TYR A 327 24.75 -1.98 -10.82
CA TYR A 327 24.21 -3.11 -11.59
C TYR A 327 24.66 -3.04 -13.04
N LYS A 328 24.69 -1.83 -13.62
CA LYS A 328 25.18 -1.61 -14.99
C LYS A 328 26.62 -2.10 -15.12
N SER A 329 27.51 -1.65 -14.22
CA SER A 329 28.91 -2.06 -14.19
C SER A 329 29.07 -3.57 -14.04
N ALA A 330 28.37 -4.20 -13.09
CA ALA A 330 28.48 -5.64 -12.84
C ALA A 330 28.04 -6.48 -14.04
N ILE A 331 26.93 -6.10 -14.71
CA ILE A 331 26.46 -6.79 -15.91
C ILE A 331 27.41 -6.56 -17.09
N THR A 332 27.94 -5.36 -17.26
CA THR A 332 28.92 -5.04 -18.31
C THR A 332 30.21 -5.84 -18.13
N GLU A 333 30.72 -5.94 -16.90
CA GLU A 333 31.90 -6.75 -16.57
C GLU A 333 31.65 -8.24 -16.81
N ALA A 334 30.51 -8.77 -16.34
CA ALA A 334 30.12 -10.15 -16.59
C ALA A 334 29.92 -10.46 -18.08
N ALA A 335 29.48 -9.49 -18.90
CA ALA A 335 29.37 -9.65 -20.35
C ALA A 335 30.74 -9.63 -21.04
N GLN A 336 31.70 -8.83 -20.54
CA GLN A 336 33.06 -8.74 -21.07
C GLN A 336 33.86 -10.04 -20.89
N GLU A 337 33.56 -10.86 -19.87
CA GLU A 337 34.15 -12.20 -19.73
C GLU A 337 33.91 -13.11 -20.93
N PHE A 338 32.83 -12.87 -21.69
CA PHE A 338 32.48 -13.62 -22.89
C PHE A 338 32.93 -12.95 -24.19
N ALA A 339 33.62 -11.79 -24.11
CA ALA A 339 34.06 -11.05 -25.29
C ALA A 339 35.01 -11.85 -26.19
N GLU A 340 35.79 -12.78 -25.63
CA GLU A 340 36.69 -13.64 -26.43
C GLU A 340 35.96 -14.59 -27.40
N ARG A 341 34.67 -14.88 -27.16
CA ARG A 341 33.88 -15.80 -27.98
C ARG A 341 33.01 -15.09 -29.02
N ASP A 342 32.98 -13.75 -29.03
CA ASP A 342 32.09 -12.84 -29.79
C ASP A 342 30.58 -13.05 -29.59
N TYR A 343 30.15 -14.26 -29.22
CA TYR A 343 28.77 -14.71 -29.14
C TYR A 343 28.44 -15.34 -27.79
N MET A 344 27.18 -15.19 -27.43
CA MET A 344 26.63 -15.66 -26.17
C MET A 344 25.39 -16.53 -26.41
N ASP A 345 25.38 -17.72 -25.82
CA ASP A 345 24.21 -18.60 -25.83
C ASP A 345 23.12 -18.11 -24.85
N HIS A 346 21.91 -18.68 -24.92
CA HIS A 346 20.80 -18.28 -24.04
C HIS A 346 21.11 -18.47 -22.54
N GLN A 347 21.87 -19.50 -22.16
CA GLN A 347 22.22 -19.76 -20.76
C GLN A 347 23.27 -18.78 -20.25
N GLN A 348 24.27 -18.45 -21.05
CA GLN A 348 25.28 -17.44 -20.78
C GLN A 348 24.63 -16.05 -20.68
N PHE A 349 23.73 -15.72 -21.61
CA PHE A 349 22.96 -14.48 -21.57
C PHE A 349 22.07 -14.36 -20.34
N ARG A 350 21.50 -15.47 -19.87
CA ARG A 350 20.75 -15.46 -18.62
C ARG A 350 21.66 -15.22 -17.41
N ARG A 351 22.86 -15.80 -17.37
CA ARG A 351 23.78 -15.71 -16.23
C ARG A 351 24.24 -14.28 -15.96
N ILE A 352 24.53 -13.50 -16.99
CA ILE A 352 24.93 -12.09 -16.80
C ILE A 352 23.86 -11.26 -16.07
N PHE A 353 22.58 -11.62 -16.21
CA PHE A 353 21.47 -10.95 -15.51
C PHE A 353 21.17 -11.51 -14.12
N ASP A 354 21.83 -12.60 -13.68
CA ASP A 354 21.74 -13.06 -12.29
C ASP A 354 22.45 -12.07 -11.33
N GLU A 355 23.32 -11.18 -11.85
CA GLU A 355 23.91 -10.05 -11.09
C GLU A 355 22.87 -9.11 -10.46
N LEU A 356 21.68 -9.01 -11.06
CA LEU A 356 20.57 -8.22 -10.52
C LEU A 356 19.98 -8.81 -9.22
N ASP A 357 20.26 -10.08 -8.91
CA ASP A 357 19.81 -10.73 -7.68
C ASP A 357 20.81 -10.56 -6.51
N LYS A 358 21.99 -9.97 -6.76
CA LYS A 358 22.98 -9.71 -5.72
C LYS A 358 22.70 -8.39 -5.00
N ASP A 359 22.77 -8.43 -3.68
CA ASP A 359 22.73 -7.23 -2.83
C ASP A 359 24.11 -6.58 -2.79
N CYS A 360 24.18 -5.30 -3.19
CA CYS A 360 25.42 -4.53 -3.11
C CYS A 360 25.52 -3.86 -1.74
N ILE A 361 26.48 -4.32 -0.93
CA ILE A 361 26.82 -3.68 0.33
C ILE A 361 27.90 -2.63 0.02
N LYS A 362 27.59 -1.35 0.25
CA LYS A 362 28.60 -0.29 0.17
C LYS A 362 29.56 -0.44 1.35
N GLU A 363 30.77 -0.90 1.07
CA GLU A 363 31.85 -0.80 2.04
C GLU A 363 32.20 0.66 2.29
N HIS A 364 32.49 0.99 3.54
CA HIS A 364 32.92 2.35 3.87
C HIS A 364 34.32 2.58 3.28
N PRO A 365 34.58 3.76 2.69
CA PRO A 365 35.91 4.06 2.17
C PRO A 365 36.95 3.96 3.29
N PRO A 366 38.20 3.58 2.97
CA PRO A 366 39.27 3.55 3.95
C PRO A 366 39.47 4.94 4.56
N LEU A 367 39.94 4.95 5.81
CA LEU A 367 40.27 6.15 6.57
C LEU A 367 41.25 7.05 5.76
N PRO A 368 40.98 8.37 5.62
CA PRO A 368 41.83 9.27 4.84
C PRO A 368 43.22 9.44 5.47
N GLN A 369 44.29 9.54 4.68
CA GLN A 369 45.63 9.80 5.20
C GLN A 369 45.89 11.31 5.29
N TYR A 370 46.14 11.82 6.50
CA TYR A 370 46.49 13.22 6.73
C TYR A 370 48.01 13.43 6.69
N THR A 371 48.47 14.57 6.17
CA THR A 371 49.91 14.94 6.14
C THR A 371 50.43 15.45 7.48
N SER A 372 49.55 16.00 8.33
CA SER A 372 49.93 16.49 9.66
C SER A 372 49.88 15.38 10.72
N ALA A 373 50.93 15.32 11.54
CA ALA A 373 51.02 14.34 12.63
C ALA A 373 49.93 14.50 13.69
N THR A 374 49.37 15.71 13.84
CA THR A 374 48.27 16.01 14.77
C THR A 374 46.94 15.40 14.29
N LEU A 375 46.60 15.56 13.01
CA LEU A 375 45.38 14.99 12.44
C LEU A 375 45.42 13.46 12.39
N GLN A 376 46.59 12.86 12.15
CA GLN A 376 46.74 11.40 12.22
C GLN A 376 46.47 10.86 13.63
N LYS A 377 46.99 11.51 14.68
CA LYS A 377 46.70 11.13 16.07
C LYS A 377 45.22 11.30 16.40
N LEU A 378 44.62 12.41 15.97
CA LEU A 378 43.21 12.70 16.20
C LEU A 378 42.30 11.66 15.51
N GLN A 379 42.64 11.27 14.29
CA GLN A 379 41.91 10.25 13.52
C GLN A 379 41.92 8.88 14.22
N VAL A 380 43.07 8.44 14.75
CA VAL A 380 43.15 7.18 15.51
C VAL A 380 42.23 7.23 16.73
N VAL A 381 42.22 8.37 17.45
CA VAL A 381 41.34 8.58 18.61
C VAL A 381 39.87 8.53 18.19
N PHE A 382 39.43 9.33 17.21
CA PHE A 382 38.05 9.40 16.73
C PHE A 382 37.54 8.15 16.02
N SER A 383 38.44 7.34 15.44
CA SER A 383 38.09 6.05 14.85
C SER A 383 37.85 4.95 15.88
N HIS A 384 38.24 5.17 17.15
CA HIS A 384 38.15 4.14 18.16
C HIS A 384 36.69 3.90 18.57
N TYR A 385 36.28 2.63 18.60
CA TYR A 385 34.96 2.19 19.04
C TYR A 385 34.50 2.80 20.38
N TYR A 386 35.42 3.07 21.31
CA TYR A 386 35.10 3.67 22.61
C TYR A 386 34.54 5.09 22.53
N ILE A 387 34.84 5.86 21.47
CA ILE A 387 34.25 7.19 21.29
C ILE A 387 32.78 7.09 20.92
N THR A 388 32.40 6.11 20.11
CA THR A 388 30.99 5.81 19.83
C THR A 388 30.27 5.36 21.10
N VAL A 389 30.90 4.49 21.91
CA VAL A 389 30.35 4.05 23.21
C VAL A 389 30.20 5.22 24.17
N LEU A 390 31.19 6.11 24.26
CA LEU A 390 31.15 7.31 25.09
C LEU A 390 30.04 8.26 24.64
N GLY A 391 29.91 8.49 23.32
CA GLY A 391 28.83 9.29 22.76
C GLY A 391 27.45 8.73 23.11
N ASN A 392 27.27 7.42 23.00
CA ASN A 392 26.04 6.73 23.41
C ASN A 392 25.78 6.84 24.91
N LEU A 393 26.82 6.77 25.74
CA LEU A 393 26.71 6.92 27.20
C LEU A 393 26.31 8.35 27.58
N VAL A 394 26.90 9.36 26.93
CA VAL A 394 26.53 10.77 27.12
C VAL A 394 25.10 11.02 26.67
N ALA A 395 24.68 10.44 25.54
CA ALA A 395 23.29 10.54 25.07
C ALA A 395 22.31 9.89 26.07
N LEU A 396 22.63 8.71 26.60
CA LEU A 396 21.84 8.04 27.62
C LEU A 396 21.78 8.87 28.92
N ALA A 397 22.90 9.44 29.36
CA ALA A 397 22.96 10.30 30.53
C ALA A 397 22.11 11.57 30.33
N ASN A 398 22.12 12.15 29.12
CA ASN A 398 21.27 13.30 28.79
C ASN A 398 19.78 12.93 28.84
N ILE A 399 19.38 11.79 28.28
CA ILE A 399 18.00 11.29 28.37
C ILE A 399 17.60 11.10 29.83
N MET A 400 18.43 10.43 30.64
CA MET A 400 18.17 10.25 32.06
C MET A 400 18.05 11.57 32.80
N CYS A 401 18.94 12.53 32.54
CA CYS A 401 18.91 13.86 33.14
C CYS A 401 17.62 14.61 32.79
N ILE A 402 17.23 14.64 31.51
CA ILE A 402 15.98 15.27 31.05
C ILE A 402 14.77 14.57 31.71
N CYS A 403 14.74 13.24 31.76
CA CYS A 403 13.67 12.50 32.42
C CYS A 403 13.58 12.84 33.92
N THR A 404 14.72 12.88 34.62
CA THR A 404 14.75 13.24 36.05
C THR A 404 14.29 14.68 36.26
N ILE A 405 14.75 15.63 35.44
CA ILE A 405 14.32 17.03 35.52
C ILE A 405 12.82 17.17 35.24
N LEU A 406 12.29 16.46 34.23
CA LEU A 406 10.86 16.48 33.92
C LEU A 406 10.02 15.94 35.08
N VAL A 407 10.43 14.85 35.73
CA VAL A 407 9.73 14.29 36.90
C VAL A 407 9.81 15.25 38.08
N LEU A 408 11.00 15.76 38.41
CA LEU A 408 11.18 16.72 39.51
C LEU A 408 10.39 18.02 39.27
N ASN A 409 10.33 18.51 38.03
CA ASN A 409 9.52 19.67 37.68
C ASN A 409 8.02 19.35 37.69
N SER A 410 7.61 18.11 37.39
CA SER A 410 6.20 17.71 37.44
C SER A 410 5.62 17.76 38.87
N GLU A 411 6.46 17.51 39.88
CA GLU A 411 6.09 17.56 41.30
C GLU A 411 6.05 19.00 41.87
N LYS A 412 6.73 19.96 41.22
CA LYS A 412 6.70 21.38 41.61
C LYS A 412 5.39 22.05 41.20
N SER A 413 4.95 23.00 42.03
CA SER A 413 3.83 23.90 41.74
C SER A 413 4.08 24.72 40.47
N THR A 414 3.05 25.06 39.70
CA THR A 414 3.16 25.89 38.48
C THR A 414 3.82 27.24 38.73
N ALA A 415 3.70 27.80 39.94
CA ALA A 415 4.36 29.05 40.34
C ALA A 415 5.86 28.88 40.66
N GLU A 416 6.31 27.67 40.96
CA GLU A 416 7.71 27.32 41.26
C GLU A 416 8.46 26.73 40.05
N ARG A 417 7.73 26.45 38.97
CA ARG A 417 8.32 26.14 37.68
C ARG A 417 8.78 27.45 37.05
N ASP A 418 10.08 27.63 36.86
CA ASP A 418 10.66 28.71 36.03
C ASP A 418 10.27 28.55 34.54
N ASN A 419 8.97 28.62 34.26
CA ASN A 419 8.38 28.47 32.94
C ASN A 419 7.82 29.82 32.49
N TYR A 420 8.71 30.74 32.10
CA TYR A 420 8.32 31.98 31.42
C TYR A 420 7.78 31.77 29.99
N VAL A 421 7.56 30.53 29.52
CA VAL A 421 7.29 30.22 28.10
C VAL A 421 6.09 29.28 27.87
N LEU A 422 5.26 29.00 28.88
CA LEU A 422 4.04 28.18 28.70
C LEU A 422 2.78 28.89 29.17
N GLU A 423 2.69 30.20 28.95
CA GLU A 423 1.41 30.88 28.82
C GLU A 423 1.06 30.93 27.33
N VAL A 424 0.10 30.09 26.93
CA VAL A 424 -0.67 30.24 25.68
C VAL A 424 -2.00 30.87 26.02
#